data_AF-A0A963NMX3-F1
#
_entry.id   AF-A0A963NMX3-F1
#
_cell.length_a   1.000
_cell.length_b   1.000
_cell.length_c   1.000
_cell.angle_alpha   90.00
_cell.angle_beta   90.00
_cell.angle_gamma   90.00
#
_symmetry.space_group_name_H-M   'P 1'
#
loop_
_entity.id
_entity.type
_entity.pdbx_description
1 polymer ?
#
loop_
_entity_poly.entity_id
_entity_poly.type
_entity_poly.pdbx_seq_one_letter_code
_entity_poly.pdbx_strand_id
1 'polypeptide(L)'
;MIISHRHRFVFIKTNKTAGTSIELALARICGPDDVITPVSPADEKIRRALGLPGPQHDRFPMREVGVGKALAAVLRGRAQQELGYYNHISAAEIRARLGEERWRSYFKFCFERDPWDRVLSLYHWKQRKR
;
A
#
# COMPACT_ATOMS: atom_id res chain seq x y z
N MET A 1 0.62 2.35 0.19
CA MET A 1 -0.17 2.64 -1.02
C MET A 1 -1.58 3.04 -0.57
N ILE A 2 -2.24 3.91 -1.34
CA ILE A 2 -3.59 4.38 -1.01
C ILE A 2 -4.49 4.23 -2.24
N ILE A 3 -5.72 3.78 -2.02
CA ILE A 3 -6.82 3.91 -3.00
C ILE A 3 -7.88 4.79 -2.34
N SER A 4 -8.06 6.01 -2.83
CA SER A 4 -9.14 6.87 -2.36
C SER A 4 -10.34 6.72 -3.29
N HIS A 5 -11.40 6.09 -2.78
CA HIS A 5 -12.70 6.04 -3.43
C HIS A 5 -13.37 7.41 -3.37
N ARG A 6 -13.17 8.16 -2.27
CA ARG A 6 -13.70 9.51 -2.09
C ARG A 6 -13.21 10.49 -3.17
N HIS A 7 -11.91 10.49 -3.43
CA HIS A 7 -11.26 11.41 -4.38
C HIS A 7 -10.89 10.75 -5.71
N ARG A 8 -11.28 9.48 -5.89
CA ARG A 8 -11.06 8.68 -7.12
C ARG A 8 -9.60 8.68 -7.57
N PHE A 9 -8.68 8.36 -6.67
CA PHE A 9 -7.28 8.20 -7.01
C PHE A 9 -6.65 6.91 -6.48
N VAL A 10 -5.56 6.49 -7.13
CA VAL A 10 -4.67 5.41 -6.69
C VAL A 10 -3.27 5.98 -6.59
N PHE A 11 -2.72 5.99 -5.37
CA PHE A 11 -1.32 6.27 -5.13
C PHE A 11 -0.52 4.96 -5.10
N ILE A 12 0.22 4.72 -6.19
CA ILE A 12 1.05 3.53 -6.38
C ILE A 12 2.42 3.78 -5.74
N LYS A 13 2.65 3.16 -4.58
CA LYS A 13 3.86 3.37 -3.78
C LYS A 13 5.02 2.52 -4.27
N THR A 14 6.00 3.13 -4.92
CA THR A 14 7.26 2.49 -5.33
C THR A 14 8.31 2.50 -4.23
N ASN A 15 9.37 1.72 -4.40
CA ASN A 15 10.45 1.58 -3.43
C ASN A 15 11.39 2.79 -3.48
N LYS A 16 11.74 3.32 -2.30
CA LYS A 16 12.81 4.32 -2.10
C LYS A 16 12.59 5.68 -2.79
N THR A 17 11.33 6.07 -2.94
CA THR A 17 10.87 7.29 -3.61
C THR A 17 10.11 8.23 -2.67
N ALA A 18 10.48 8.25 -1.38
CA ALA A 18 9.77 8.99 -0.32
C ALA A 18 8.28 8.63 -0.16
N GLY A 19 7.86 7.45 -0.64
CA GLY A 19 6.45 7.06 -0.67
C GLY A 19 5.77 6.99 0.70
N THR A 20 6.50 6.73 1.80
CA THR A 20 5.92 6.78 3.14
C THR A 20 5.50 8.19 3.53
N SER A 21 6.31 9.21 3.24
CA SER A 21 5.99 10.61 3.55
C SER A 21 4.75 11.08 2.80
N ILE A 22 4.67 10.74 1.50
CA ILE A 22 3.49 11.01 0.66
C ILE A 22 2.26 10.29 1.20
N GLU A 23 2.39 9.04 1.63
CA GLU A 23 1.28 8.28 2.19
C GLU A 23 0.72 8.92 3.47
N LEU A 24 1.58 9.42 4.37
CA LEU A 24 1.13 10.14 5.56
C LEU A 24 0.45 11.48 5.20
N ALA A 25 0.99 12.21 4.21
CA ALA A 25 0.38 13.45 3.76
C ALA A 25 -1.02 13.22 3.16
N LEU A 26 -1.17 12.20 2.30
CA LEU A 26 -2.43 11.86 1.65
C LEU A 26 -3.44 11.20 2.60
N ALA A 27 -3.00 10.50 3.65
CA ALA A 27 -3.88 9.91 4.65
C ALA A 27 -4.82 10.96 5.29
N ARG A 28 -4.39 12.23 5.37
CA ARG A 28 -5.18 13.35 5.91
C ARG A 28 -6.51 13.59 5.19
N ILE A 29 -6.56 13.29 3.90
CA ILE A 29 -7.75 13.54 3.07
C ILE A 29 -8.58 12.27 2.82
N CYS A 30 -8.12 11.11 3.30
CA CYS A 30 -8.77 9.83 3.08
C CYS A 30 -10.10 9.74 3.86
N GLY A 31 -11.08 9.10 3.23
CA GLY A 31 -12.39 8.79 3.81
C GLY A 31 -12.42 7.43 4.54
N PRO A 32 -13.53 7.11 5.21
CA PRO A 32 -13.70 5.87 5.96
C PRO A 32 -13.69 4.60 5.10
N ASP A 33 -14.01 4.71 3.80
CA ASP A 33 -14.04 3.58 2.85
C ASP A 33 -12.75 3.44 2.03
N ASP A 34 -11.82 4.40 2.15
CA ASP A 34 -10.60 4.40 1.36
C ASP A 34 -9.64 3.28 1.82
N VAL A 35 -8.86 2.72 0.89
CA VAL A 35 -7.86 1.70 1.22
C VAL A 35 -6.56 2.38 1.64
N ILE A 36 -6.08 2.06 2.84
CA ILE A 36 -4.79 2.52 3.36
C ILE A 36 -4.01 1.28 3.82
N THR A 37 -2.88 1.01 3.18
CA THR A 37 -2.03 -0.14 3.56
C THR A 37 -1.18 0.18 4.80
N PRO A 38 -0.76 -0.84 5.59
CA PRO A 38 0.16 -0.64 6.70
C PRO A 38 1.56 -0.23 6.23
N VAL A 39 2.23 0.64 6.99
CA VAL A 39 3.65 1.01 6.84
C VAL A 39 4.51 0.36 7.92
N SER A 40 5.78 0.79 8.06
CA SER A 40 6.66 0.21 9.07
C SER A 40 6.14 0.53 10.48
N PRO A 41 6.40 -0.31 11.49
CA PRO A 41 5.93 -0.06 12.85
C PRO A 41 6.37 1.29 13.43
N ALA A 42 7.54 1.79 13.03
CA ALA A 42 8.02 3.11 13.43
C ALA A 42 7.19 4.23 12.78
N ASP A 43 6.86 4.10 11.50
CA ASP A 43 6.06 5.09 10.77
C ASP A 43 4.59 5.07 11.22
N GLU A 44 4.05 3.92 11.62
CA GLU A 44 2.70 3.82 12.19
C GLU A 44 2.58 4.57 13.53
N LYS A 45 3.65 4.60 14.34
CA LYS A 45 3.68 5.43 15.56
C LYS A 45 3.59 6.92 15.21
N ILE A 46 4.31 7.36 14.17
CA ILE A 46 4.25 8.75 13.69
C ILE A 46 2.85 9.06 13.17
N ARG A 47 2.28 8.18 12.33
CA ARG A 47 0.91 8.31 11.81
C ARG A 47 -0.11 8.51 12.94
N ARG A 48 -0.03 7.67 13.97
CA ARG A 48 -0.90 7.75 15.15
C ARG A 48 -0.70 9.05 15.93
N ALA A 49 0.55 9.47 16.16
CA ALA A 49 0.86 10.71 16.87
C ALA A 49 0.34 11.95 16.13
N LEU A 50 0.26 11.90 14.80
CA LEU A 50 -0.32 12.93 13.96
C LEU A 50 -1.86 12.87 13.85
N GLY A 51 -2.52 11.91 14.53
CA GLY A 51 -3.97 11.74 14.46
C GLY A 51 -4.49 11.32 13.09
N LEU A 52 -3.64 10.70 12.26
CA LEU A 52 -3.98 10.30 10.90
C LEU A 52 -4.71 8.95 10.87
N PRO A 53 -5.59 8.71 9.88
CA PRO A 53 -6.19 7.40 9.67
C PRO A 53 -5.13 6.31 9.54
N GLY A 54 -5.34 5.22 10.28
CA GLY A 54 -4.50 4.03 10.26
C GLY A 54 -4.73 3.15 9.01
N PRO A 55 -4.13 1.95 8.98
CA PRO A 55 -4.42 0.97 7.94
C PRO A 55 -5.89 0.56 7.98
N GLN A 56 -6.53 0.52 6.80
CA GLN A 56 -7.96 0.23 6.64
C GLN A 56 -8.24 -0.35 5.25
N HIS A 57 -9.22 -1.24 5.16
CA HIS A 57 -9.69 -1.92 3.93
C HIS A 57 -8.56 -2.53 3.07
N ASP A 58 -7.41 -2.81 3.69
CA ASP A 58 -6.26 -3.37 3.01
C ASP A 58 -6.38 -4.89 2.86
N ARG A 59 -7.20 -5.56 3.68
CA ARG A 59 -7.41 -7.01 3.62
C ARG A 59 -8.76 -7.36 3.00
N PHE A 60 -8.76 -8.39 2.17
CA PHE A 60 -9.99 -8.93 1.60
C PHE A 60 -10.74 -9.76 2.66
N PRO A 61 -12.08 -9.64 2.72
CA PRO A 61 -12.86 -10.45 3.64
C PRO A 61 -12.73 -11.94 3.29
N MET A 62 -12.73 -12.79 4.32
CA MET A 62 -12.60 -14.26 4.18
C MET A 62 -13.60 -14.87 3.18
N ARG A 63 -14.78 -14.26 3.02
CA ARG A 63 -15.81 -14.68 2.06
C ARG A 63 -15.35 -14.57 0.60
N GLU A 64 -14.52 -13.57 0.27
CA GLU A 64 -14.01 -13.38 -1.09
C GLU A 64 -12.82 -14.29 -1.40
N VAL A 65 -12.04 -14.67 -0.38
CA VAL A 65 -10.80 -15.42 -0.59
C VAL A 65 -10.99 -16.93 -0.45
N GLY A 66 -11.89 -17.37 0.43
CA GLY A 66 -12.12 -18.78 0.75
C GLY A 66 -11.09 -19.37 1.72
N VAL A 67 -11.55 -20.21 2.66
CA VAL A 67 -10.75 -20.74 3.77
C VAL A 67 -9.52 -21.52 3.30
N GLY A 68 -9.66 -22.35 2.26
CA GLY A 68 -8.55 -23.14 1.73
C GLY A 68 -7.42 -22.29 1.14
N LYS A 69 -7.78 -21.23 0.39
CA LYS A 69 -6.80 -20.29 -0.18
C LYS A 69 -6.15 -19.45 0.91
N ALA A 70 -6.91 -19.01 1.91
CA ALA A 70 -6.37 -18.31 3.07
C ALA A 70 -5.35 -19.18 3.83
N LEU A 71 -5.69 -20.45 4.11
CA LEU A 71 -4.78 -21.39 4.75
C LEU A 71 -3.51 -21.61 3.93
N ALA A 72 -3.64 -21.84 2.63
CA ALA A 72 -2.50 -22.01 1.73
C ALA A 72 -1.58 -20.77 1.72
N ALA A 73 -2.15 -19.57 1.69
CA ALA A 73 -1.39 -18.31 1.72
C ALA A 73 -0.63 -18.14 3.04
N VAL A 74 -1.23 -18.53 4.18
CA VAL A 74 -0.57 -18.53 5.49
C VAL A 74 0.58 -19.52 5.53
N LEU A 75 0.36 -20.77 5.10
CA LEU A 75 1.40 -21.81 5.05
C LEU A 75 2.58 -21.41 4.16
N ARG A 76 2.31 -20.69 3.06
CA ARG A 76 3.36 -20.15 2.17
C ARG A 76 4.03 -18.87 2.70
N GLY A 77 3.58 -18.31 3.82
CA GLY A 77 4.08 -17.03 4.33
C GLY A 77 3.76 -15.84 3.43
N ARG A 78 2.72 -15.95 2.58
CA ARG A 78 2.30 -14.93 1.60
C ARG A 78 0.93 -14.35 1.88
N ALA A 79 0.42 -14.51 3.11
CA ALA A 79 -0.89 -14.01 3.52
C ALA A 79 -1.06 -12.51 3.22
N GLN A 80 -0.04 -11.69 3.46
CA GLN A 80 -0.11 -10.26 3.20
C GLN A 80 -0.23 -9.94 1.70
N GLN A 81 0.48 -10.67 0.83
CA GLN A 81 0.39 -10.46 -0.62
C GLN A 81 -0.88 -11.04 -1.23
N GLU A 82 -1.33 -12.22 -0.78
CA GLU A 82 -2.42 -12.95 -1.44
C GLU A 82 -3.81 -12.58 -0.92
N LEU A 83 -3.90 -12.01 0.29
CA LEU A 83 -5.18 -11.78 0.99
C LEU A 83 -5.54 -10.29 1.12
N GLY A 84 -4.85 -9.40 0.42
CA GLY A 84 -5.08 -7.96 0.58
C GLY A 84 -4.08 -7.09 -0.16
N TYR A 85 -4.37 -5.80 -0.28
CA TYR A 85 -3.46 -4.78 -0.74
C TYR A 85 -2.26 -4.63 0.21
N TYR A 86 -1.07 -4.43 -0.36
CA TYR A 86 0.18 -4.36 0.38
C TYR A 86 1.11 -3.27 -0.18
N ASN A 87 2.13 -2.88 0.57
CA ASN A 87 3.11 -1.90 0.09
C ASN A 87 3.88 -2.45 -1.12
N HIS A 88 4.15 -1.58 -2.10
CA HIS A 88 4.90 -1.93 -3.31
C HIS A 88 4.22 -2.99 -4.20
N ILE A 89 2.92 -3.20 -4.02
CA ILE A 89 2.07 -3.94 -4.95
C ILE A 89 2.10 -3.31 -6.34
N SER A 90 2.12 -4.16 -7.37
CA SER A 90 2.23 -3.71 -8.77
C SER A 90 0.94 -3.07 -9.28
N ALA A 91 1.06 -2.14 -10.22
CA ALA A 91 -0.09 -1.51 -10.88
C ALA A 91 -1.05 -2.53 -11.52
N ALA A 92 -0.50 -3.58 -12.15
CA ALA A 92 -1.28 -4.64 -12.78
C ALA A 92 -2.13 -5.41 -11.76
N GLU A 93 -1.56 -5.68 -10.58
CA GLU A 93 -2.26 -6.38 -9.51
C GLU A 93 -3.32 -5.49 -8.86
N ILE A 94 -3.04 -4.20 -8.67
CA ILE A 94 -4.05 -3.23 -8.22
C ILE A 94 -5.22 -3.20 -9.21
N ARG A 95 -4.95 -3.10 -10.51
CA ARG A 95 -5.99 -3.11 -11.55
C ARG A 95 -6.86 -4.38 -11.47
N ALA A 96 -6.24 -5.55 -11.35
CA ALA A 96 -6.95 -6.82 -11.26
C ALA A 96 -7.89 -6.88 -10.05
N ARG A 97 -7.52 -6.26 -8.93
CA ARG A 97 -8.28 -6.26 -7.67
C ARG A 97 -9.33 -5.16 -7.59
N LEU A 98 -9.00 -3.97 -8.08
CA LEU A 98 -9.87 -2.80 -8.07
C LEU A 98 -10.99 -2.92 -9.11
N GLY A 99 -10.76 -3.72 -10.16
CA GLY A 99 -11.65 -3.87 -11.30
C GLY A 99 -11.39 -2.82 -12.38
N GLU A 100 -11.70 -3.18 -13.63
CA GLU A 100 -11.36 -2.36 -14.80
C GLU A 100 -12.10 -1.02 -14.83
N GLU A 101 -13.38 -0.99 -14.42
CA GLU A 101 -14.20 0.22 -14.41
C GLU A 101 -13.58 1.29 -13.49
N ARG A 102 -13.38 0.96 -12.20
CA ARG A 102 -12.75 1.86 -11.23
C ARG A 102 -11.33 2.22 -11.63
N TRP A 103 -10.54 1.25 -12.10
CA TRP A 103 -9.17 1.51 -12.55
C TRP A 103 -9.12 2.56 -13.67
N ARG A 104 -10.01 2.47 -14.66
CA ARG A 104 -10.09 3.47 -15.74
C ARG A 104 -10.58 4.81 -15.24
N SER A 105 -11.51 4.80 -14.28
CA SER A 105 -12.19 6.01 -13.82
C SER A 105 -11.45 6.77 -12.72
N TYR A 106 -10.39 6.19 -12.13
CA TYR A 106 -9.58 6.84 -11.09
C TYR A 106 -8.33 7.48 -11.71
N PHE A 107 -7.81 8.52 -11.08
CA PHE A 107 -6.47 9.07 -11.35
C PHE A 107 -5.40 8.19 -10.71
N LYS A 108 -4.30 7.90 -11.41
CA LYS A 108 -3.25 7.00 -10.92
C LYS A 108 -1.92 7.71 -11.00
N PHE A 109 -1.16 7.71 -9.92
CA PHE A 109 0.13 8.35 -9.87
C PHE A 109 1.10 7.58 -8.98
N CYS A 110 2.39 7.77 -9.25
CA CYS A 110 3.48 7.35 -8.42
C CYS A 110 4.52 8.49 -8.38
N PHE A 111 5.43 8.39 -7.42
CA PHE A 111 6.62 9.24 -7.40
C PHE A 111 7.81 8.40 -7.80
N GLU A 112 8.66 8.97 -8.63
CA GLU A 112 9.98 8.41 -8.95
C GLU A 112 11.07 9.34 -8.43
N ARG A 113 12.25 8.76 -8.29
CA ARG A 113 13.48 9.44 -7.88
C ARG A 113 14.54 9.17 -8.94
N ASP A 114 15.55 10.04 -9.01
CA ASP A 114 16.75 9.74 -9.77
C ASP A 114 17.21 8.28 -9.55
N PRO A 115 17.50 7.50 -10.62
CA PRO A 115 17.76 6.07 -10.49
C PRO A 115 18.97 5.74 -9.61
N TRP A 116 20.04 6.53 -9.68
CA TRP A 116 21.26 6.30 -8.91
C TRP A 116 21.00 6.50 -7.41
N ASP A 117 20.36 7.61 -7.10
CA ASP A 117 19.89 7.99 -5.79
C ASP A 117 18.94 6.95 -5.16
N ARG A 118 18.05 6.37 -5.98
CA ARG A 118 17.13 5.31 -5.56
C ARG A 118 17.90 4.04 -5.17
N VAL A 119 18.91 3.67 -5.96
CA VAL A 119 19.76 2.49 -5.70
C VAL A 119 20.62 2.70 -4.45
N LEU A 120 21.26 3.86 -4.30
CA LEU A 120 22.02 4.20 -3.09
C LEU A 120 21.14 4.16 -1.83
N SER A 121 19.95 4.75 -1.91
CA SER A 121 18.99 4.70 -0.81
C SER A 121 18.58 3.27 -0.46
N LEU A 122 18.40 2.41 -1.47
CA LEU A 122 18.09 0.99 -1.28
C LEU A 122 19.26 0.26 -0.61
N TYR A 123 20.49 0.50 -1.06
CA TYR A 123 21.71 -0.10 -0.52
C TYR A 123 21.85 0.21 0.98
N HIS A 124 21.85 1.50 1.36
CA HIS A 124 21.97 1.89 2.76
C HIS A 124 20.80 1.39 3.62
N TRP A 125 19.59 1.31 3.06
CA TRP A 125 18.45 0.75 3.78
C TRP A 125 18.59 -0.76 4.05
N LYS A 126 19.13 -1.52 3.10
CA LYS A 126 19.41 -2.96 3.28
C LYS A 126 20.55 -3.21 4.28
N GLN A 127 21.53 -2.31 4.34
CA GLN A 127 22.71 -2.44 5.21
C GLN A 127 22.46 -1.99 6.66
N ARG A 128 21.36 -1.28 6.96
CA ARG A 128 21.01 -0.95 8.36
C ARG A 128 20.71 -2.24 9.12
N LYS A 129 21.59 -2.60 10.06
CA LYS A 129 21.29 -3.61 11.09
C LYS A 129 20.02 -3.15 11.82
N ARG A 130 19.00 -4.00 11.83
CA ARG A 130 17.75 -3.79 12.56
C ARG A 130 17.92 -4.14 14.03
#